data_AF-A0A0L8FSP3-F1
#
_entry.id   AF-A0A0L8FSP3-F1
#
_cell.length_a   1.000
_cell.length_b   1.000
_cell.length_c   1.000
_cell.angle_alpha   90.00
_cell.angle_beta   90.00
_cell.angle_gamma   90.00
#
_symmetry.space_group_name_H-M   'P 1'
#
loop_
_entity.id
_entity.type
_entity.pdbx_description
1 polymer ?
#
loop_
_entity_poly.entity_id
_entity_poly.type
_entity_poly.pdbx_seq_one_letter_code
_entity_poly.pdbx_strand_id
1 'polypeptide(L)'
;MKKNMFSKFTNIIQQAVDAIAPNLTLQEEFIHHWKAITNYFIENKDERLPADQTNLPSHLEQMLSILQQEEQTCESGSTGPCMEYMLHHKLLETLYTLGKNDVSTLAT
;
A
#
# COMPACT_ATOMS: atom_id res chain seq x y z
N MET A 1 -30.73 -21.65 -21.42
CA MET A 1 -31.13 -20.34 -20.85
C MET A 1 -30.45 -20.02 -19.50
N LYS A 2 -29.15 -20.31 -19.32
CA LYS A 2 -28.46 -20.07 -18.02
C LYS A 2 -27.37 -18.98 -18.05
N LYS A 3 -26.74 -18.71 -19.22
CA LYS A 3 -25.62 -17.74 -19.34
C LYS A 3 -26.04 -16.27 -19.20
N ASN A 4 -27.27 -15.91 -19.55
CA ASN A 4 -27.74 -14.52 -19.57
C ASN A 4 -28.15 -13.98 -18.20
N MET A 5 -28.41 -14.85 -17.22
CA MET A 5 -28.76 -14.43 -15.85
C MET A 5 -27.51 -14.14 -15.00
N PHE A 6 -26.42 -14.90 -15.19
CA PHE A 6 -25.16 -14.64 -14.49
C PHE A 6 -24.56 -13.28 -14.85
N SER A 7 -24.49 -12.94 -16.14
CA SER A 7 -23.94 -11.64 -16.59
C SER A 7 -24.70 -10.43 -16.04
N LYS A 8 -26.02 -10.54 -15.87
CA LYS A 8 -26.82 -9.47 -15.25
C LYS A 8 -26.51 -9.33 -13.76
N PHE A 9 -26.33 -10.44 -13.05
CA PHE A 9 -25.96 -10.42 -11.64
C PHE A 9 -24.55 -9.84 -11.43
N THR A 10 -23.58 -10.22 -12.27
CA THR A 10 -22.22 -9.65 -12.23
C THR A 10 -22.23 -8.15 -12.53
N ASN A 11 -23.02 -7.70 -13.51
CA ASN A 11 -23.12 -6.29 -13.84
C ASN A 11 -23.77 -5.45 -12.72
N ILE A 12 -24.78 -5.99 -12.02
CA ILE A 12 -25.42 -5.28 -10.89
C ILE A 12 -24.45 -5.21 -9.70
N ILE A 13 -23.69 -6.27 -9.43
CA ILE A 13 -22.63 -6.23 -8.40
C ILE A 13 -21.55 -5.22 -8.79
N GLN A 14 -21.06 -5.25 -10.03
CA GLN A 14 -20.03 -4.31 -10.48
C GLN A 14 -20.54 -2.86 -10.37
N GLN A 15 -21.75 -2.59 -10.83
CA GLN A 15 -22.37 -1.26 -10.71
C GLN A 15 -22.59 -0.84 -9.26
N ALA A 16 -22.94 -1.77 -8.36
CA ALA A 16 -23.07 -1.48 -6.94
C ALA A 16 -21.69 -1.26 -6.28
N VAL A 17 -20.65 -1.99 -6.68
CA VAL A 17 -19.27 -1.77 -6.22
C VAL A 17 -18.77 -0.40 -6.67
N ASP A 18 -18.98 -0.05 -7.94
CA ASP A 18 -18.59 1.26 -8.52
C ASP A 18 -19.41 2.43 -7.92
N ALA A 19 -20.62 2.17 -7.41
CA ALA A 19 -21.49 3.18 -6.80
C ALA A 19 -21.34 3.32 -5.27
N ILE A 20 -20.68 2.36 -4.60
CA ILE A 20 -20.61 2.29 -3.12
C ILE A 20 -19.20 2.53 -2.59
N ALA A 21 -18.15 2.24 -3.36
CA ALA A 21 -16.79 2.59 -2.97
C ALA A 21 -16.38 3.89 -3.68
N PRO A 22 -16.14 5.01 -2.97
CA PRO A 22 -15.36 6.08 -3.58
C PRO A 22 -14.04 5.47 -4.06
N ASN A 23 -13.70 5.64 -5.34
CA ASN A 23 -12.39 5.23 -5.83
C ASN A 23 -11.35 5.89 -4.93
N LEU A 24 -10.62 5.07 -4.17
CA LEU A 24 -9.61 5.55 -3.24
C LEU A 24 -8.60 6.36 -4.04
N THR A 25 -8.24 7.55 -3.56
CA THR A 25 -7.18 8.32 -4.21
C THR A 25 -5.84 7.57 -4.09
N LEU A 26 -4.91 7.79 -5.03
CA LEU A 26 -3.57 7.21 -4.96
C LEU A 26 -2.90 7.49 -3.61
N GLN A 27 -3.10 8.69 -3.06
CA GLN A 27 -2.55 9.07 -1.77
C GLN A 27 -3.17 8.29 -0.61
N GLU A 28 -4.47 8.06 -0.62
CA GLU A 28 -5.14 7.25 0.40
C GLU A 28 -4.70 5.78 0.34
N GLU A 29 -4.50 5.22 -0.86
CA GLU A 29 -3.94 3.88 -1.06
C GLU A 29 -2.49 3.79 -0.58
N PHE A 30 -1.68 4.81 -0.89
CA PHE A 30 -0.31 4.92 -0.40
C PHE A 30 -0.25 4.95 1.13
N ILE A 31 -1.11 5.75 1.77
CA ILE A 31 -1.23 5.85 3.22
C ILE A 31 -1.72 4.52 3.83
N HIS A 32 -2.61 3.80 3.15
CA HIS A 32 -3.07 2.49 3.59
C HIS A 32 -1.91 1.49 3.71
N HIS A 33 -1.08 1.37 2.67
CA HIS A 33 0.10 0.50 2.70
C HIS A 33 1.14 0.94 3.73
N TRP A 34 1.36 2.26 3.85
CA TRP A 34 2.24 2.79 4.89
C TRP A 34 1.78 2.41 6.29
N LYS A 35 0.48 2.54 6.58
CA LYS A 35 -0.10 2.14 7.87
C LYS A 35 0.06 0.65 8.15
N ALA A 36 -0.10 -0.20 7.14
CA ALA A 36 0.12 -1.64 7.30
C ALA A 36 1.55 -1.94 7.74
N ILE A 37 2.54 -1.23 7.17
CA ILE A 37 3.94 -1.34 7.57
C ILE A 37 4.14 -0.88 9.02
N THR A 38 3.69 0.33 9.38
CA THR A 38 3.92 0.85 10.74
C THR A 38 3.18 0.05 11.81
N ASN A 39 1.96 -0.40 11.52
CA ASN A 39 1.17 -1.19 12.47
C ASN A 39 1.85 -2.51 12.80
N TYR A 40 2.46 -3.17 11.81
CA TYR A 40 3.24 -4.38 12.04
C TYR A 40 4.29 -4.18 13.14
N PHE A 41 5.07 -3.10 13.06
CA PHE A 41 6.12 -2.82 14.04
C PHE A 41 5.59 -2.31 15.40
N ILE A 42 4.39 -1.71 15.43
CA ILE A 42 3.75 -1.24 16.67
C ILE A 42 3.11 -2.39 17.45
N GLU A 43 2.38 -3.28 16.77
CA GLU A 43 1.53 -4.30 17.38
C GLU A 43 2.30 -5.58 17.74
N ASN A 44 3.37 -5.92 17.02
CA ASN A 44 4.10 -7.19 17.18
C ASN A 44 5.42 -6.98 17.94
N LYS A 45 5.44 -6.31 19.10
CA LYS A 45 6.71 -5.99 19.79
C LYS A 45 7.48 -7.21 20.29
N ASP A 46 6.80 -8.25 20.75
CA ASP A 46 7.43 -9.39 21.45
C ASP A 46 7.57 -10.65 20.58
N GLU A 47 6.81 -10.76 19.49
CA GLU A 47 6.78 -11.93 18.58
C GLU A 47 6.88 -11.52 17.11
N ARG A 48 7.88 -10.68 16.81
CA ARG A 48 8.13 -10.20 15.44
C ARG A 48 8.79 -11.29 14.59
N LEU A 49 8.20 -11.57 13.43
CA LEU A 49 8.85 -12.34 12.38
C LEU A 49 9.86 -11.46 11.62
N PRO A 50 10.91 -12.04 11.03
CA PRO A 50 11.75 -11.34 10.05
C PRO A 50 10.91 -10.71 8.94
N ALA A 51 11.24 -9.50 8.47
CA ALA A 51 10.41 -8.78 7.51
C ALA A 51 10.17 -9.56 6.20
N ASP A 52 11.14 -10.35 5.75
CA ASP A 52 11.05 -11.23 4.56
C ASP A 52 10.07 -12.40 4.73
N GLN A 53 9.64 -12.69 5.96
CA GLN A 53 8.63 -13.70 6.28
C GLN A 53 7.23 -13.10 6.51
N THR A 54 7.04 -11.83 6.16
CA THR A 54 5.78 -11.11 6.34
C THR A 54 5.25 -10.57 5.01
N ASN A 55 4.09 -9.89 5.04
CA ASN A 55 3.57 -9.17 3.88
C ASN A 55 4.18 -7.76 3.70
N LEU A 56 5.14 -7.36 4.54
CA LEU A 56 5.79 -6.03 4.44
C LEU A 56 6.42 -5.76 3.07
N PRO A 57 7.14 -6.70 2.42
CA PRO A 57 7.71 -6.46 1.09
C PRO A 57 6.64 -6.12 0.05
N SER A 58 5.51 -6.82 0.08
CA SER A 58 4.40 -6.55 -0.84
C SER A 58 3.81 -5.16 -0.63
N HIS A 59 3.66 -4.69 0.62
CA HIS A 59 3.21 -3.33 0.89
C HIS A 59 4.20 -2.26 0.39
N LEU A 60 5.51 -2.50 0.52
CA LEU A 60 6.53 -1.61 -0.03
C LEU A 60 6.50 -1.57 -1.57
N GLU A 61 6.31 -2.73 -2.21
CA GLU A 61 6.14 -2.83 -3.66
C GLU A 61 4.91 -2.05 -4.14
N GLN A 62 3.78 -2.14 -3.42
CA GLN A 62 2.59 -1.36 -3.74
C GLN A 62 2.82 0.14 -3.58
N MET A 63 3.48 0.58 -2.50
CA MET A 63 3.85 1.99 -2.33
C MET A 63 4.72 2.50 -3.49
N LEU A 64 5.68 1.69 -3.95
CA LEU A 64 6.51 2.03 -5.12
C LEU A 64 5.68 2.10 -6.41
N SER A 65 4.80 1.13 -6.64
CA SER A 65 3.91 1.13 -7.81
C SER A 65 3.01 2.36 -7.86
N ILE A 66 2.49 2.79 -6.70
CA ILE A 66 1.67 3.99 -6.59
C ILE A 66 2.47 5.26 -6.92
N LEU A 67 3.71 5.36 -6.42
CA LEU A 67 4.60 6.48 -6.77
C LEU A 67 4.91 6.53 -8.27
N GLN A 68 5.14 5.38 -8.91
CA GLN A 68 5.35 5.30 -10.36
C GLN A 68 4.10 5.69 -11.15
N GLN A 69 2.92 5.29 -10.68
CA GLN A 69 1.65 5.70 -11.29
C GLN A 69 1.41 7.21 -11.12
N GLU A 70 1.70 7.77 -9.94
CA GLU A 70 1.63 9.20 -9.70
C GLU A 70 2.54 9.97 -10.65
N GLU A 71 3.80 9.55 -10.80
CA GLU A 71 4.78 10.17 -11.69
C GLU A 71 4.29 10.25 -13.15
N GLN A 72 3.58 9.22 -13.63
CA GLN A 72 3.01 9.20 -14.99
C GLN A 72 1.91 10.24 -15.22
N THR A 73 1.25 10.69 -14.15
CA THR A 73 0.12 11.64 -14.21
C THR A 73 0.50 13.06 -13.79
N CYS A 74 1.69 13.23 -13.20
CA CYS A 74 2.15 14.49 -12.62
C CYS A 74 2.77 15.40 -13.69
N GLU A 75 2.60 16.72 -13.56
CA GLU A 75 3.25 17.68 -14.44
C GLU A 75 4.76 17.67 -14.21
N SER A 76 5.54 17.69 -15.29
CA SER A 76 7.01 17.69 -15.20
C SER A 76 7.52 18.86 -14.35
N GLY A 77 8.33 18.56 -13.34
CA GLY A 77 8.87 19.54 -12.40
C GLY A 77 7.99 19.83 -11.18
N SER A 78 6.85 19.13 -11.04
CA SER A 78 6.03 19.12 -9.83
C SER A 78 6.12 17.77 -9.12
N THR A 79 5.69 17.75 -7.86
CA THR A 79 5.62 16.54 -7.03
C THR A 79 4.15 16.24 -6.77
N GLY A 80 3.75 14.98 -6.91
CA GLY A 80 2.39 14.55 -6.60
C GLY A 80 2.15 14.31 -5.10
N PRO A 81 0.89 14.19 -4.68
CA PRO A 81 0.50 14.08 -3.26
C PRO A 81 1.13 12.89 -2.50
N CYS A 82 1.43 11.76 -3.15
CA CYS A 82 2.07 10.59 -2.53
C CYS A 82 3.54 10.87 -2.22
N MET A 83 4.28 11.42 -3.19
CA MET A 83 5.68 11.82 -3.00
C MET A 83 5.77 12.97 -1.98
N GLU A 84 4.86 13.95 -2.02
CA GLU A 84 4.79 15.00 -1.00
C GLU A 84 4.54 14.42 0.40
N TYR A 85 3.61 13.47 0.53
CA TYR A 85 3.38 12.78 1.79
C TYR A 85 4.65 12.05 2.26
N MET A 86 5.32 11.32 1.37
CA MET A 86 6.55 10.59 1.68
C MET A 86 7.63 11.51 2.25
N LEU A 87 7.82 12.69 1.64
CA LEU A 87 8.81 13.68 2.03
C LEU A 87 8.44 14.38 3.34
N HIS A 88 7.21 14.90 3.47
CA HIS A 88 6.76 15.60 4.68
C HIS A 88 6.79 14.71 5.92
N HIS A 89 6.46 13.42 5.77
CA HIS A 89 6.43 12.46 6.87
C HIS A 89 7.74 11.67 7.03
N LYS A 90 8.76 11.94 6.20
CA LYS A 90 10.09 11.33 6.27
C LYS A 90 10.06 9.80 6.31
N LEU A 91 9.27 9.19 5.43
CA LEU A 91 9.04 7.74 5.50
C LEU A 91 10.31 6.93 5.28
N LEU A 92 11.23 7.40 4.43
CA LEU A 92 12.51 6.73 4.19
C LEU A 92 13.40 6.70 5.43
N GLU A 93 13.42 7.76 6.24
CA GLU A 93 14.14 7.79 7.53
C GLU A 93 13.52 6.79 8.52
N THR A 94 12.18 6.71 8.51
CA THR A 94 11.43 5.76 9.34
C THR A 94 11.74 4.33 8.89
N LEU A 95 11.67 4.02 7.60
CA LEU A 95 11.98 2.71 7.02
C LEU A 95 13.41 2.27 7.32
N TYR A 96 14.38 3.19 7.23
CA TYR A 96 15.75 2.90 7.64
C TYR A 96 15.83 2.49 9.12
N THR A 97 15.15 3.23 9.99
CA THR A 97 15.10 2.90 11.42
C THR A 97 14.45 1.54 11.66
N LEU A 98 13.34 1.24 10.98
CA LEU A 98 12.66 -0.05 11.10
C LEU A 98 13.53 -1.20 10.60
N GLY A 99 14.08 -1.11 9.38
CA GLY A 99 14.91 -2.16 8.78
C GLY A 99 16.20 -2.43 9.55
N LYS A 100 16.84 -1.41 10.12
CA LYS A 100 18.03 -1.59 10.98
C LYS A 100 17.73 -2.38 12.26
N ASN A 101 16.49 -2.29 12.76
CA ASN A 101 16.05 -2.97 13.99
C ASN A 101 15.25 -4.25 13.69
N ASP A 102 15.22 -4.70 12.43
CA ASP A 102 14.49 -5.90 12.05
C ASP A 102 15.19 -7.17 12.57
N VAL A 103 14.39 -8.20 12.85
CA VAL A 103 14.87 -9.46 13.40
C VAL A 103 15.43 -10.30 12.25
N SER A 104 16.75 -10.23 12.00
CA SER A 104 17.37 -10.96 10.88
C SER A 104 17.50 -12.45 11.15
N THR A 105 17.03 -13.28 10.20
CA THR A 105 17.15 -14.76 10.22
C THR A 105 18.59 -15.27 10.12
N LEU A 106 19.54 -14.44 9.67
CA LEU A 106 20.93 -14.84 9.38
C LEU A 106 21.87 -14.83 10.60
N ALA A 107 21.37 -14.64 11.82
CA ALA A 107 22.20 -14.48 13.02
C ALA A 107 22.27 -15.72 13.95
N THR A 108 21.80 -16.89 13.52
CA THR A 108 21.92 -18.17 14.26
C THR A 108 22.54 -19.24 13.40
#